data_AF-A0A9C9KTJ2-F1
#
_entry.id   AF-A0A9C9KTJ2-F1
#
_cell.length_a   1.000
_cell.length_b   1.000
_cell.length_c   1.000
_cell.angle_alpha   90.00
_cell.angle_beta   90.00
_cell.angle_gamma   90.00
#
_symmetry.space_group_name_H-M   'P 1'
#
loop_
_entity.id
_entity.type
_entity.pdbx_description
1 polymer ?
#
loop_
_entity_poly.entity_id
_entity_poly.type
_entity_poly.pdbx_seq_one_letter_code
_entity_poly.pdbx_strand_id
1 'polypeptide(L)'
;LLQEIGYGLLLDREAESGEPVQPECYYDYHLESGPALAVESDVQAFMFKGSSLLALERGQLTDTEVLRDAKRLMRAALNLYLGSKPLKSRELFGATSNKASVPPE
;
A
#
# COMPACT_ATOMS: atom_id res chain seq x y z
N LEU A 1 -13.63 9.43 -6.78
CA LEU A 1 -12.39 9.67 -7.57
C LEU A 1 -11.39 8.51 -7.56
N LEU A 2 -11.42 7.55 -6.62
CA LEU A 2 -10.66 6.28 -6.74
C LEU A 2 -11.48 5.11 -7.33
N GLN A 3 -12.82 5.17 -7.28
CA GLN A 3 -13.70 4.17 -7.90
C GLN A 3 -13.78 4.28 -9.44
N GLU A 4 -13.38 5.41 -10.04
CA GLU A 4 -13.56 5.65 -11.49
C GLU A 4 -12.45 5.06 -12.37
N ILE A 5 -11.42 4.46 -11.77
CA ILE A 5 -10.30 3.87 -12.51
C ILE A 5 -10.42 2.35 -12.64
N GLY A 6 -11.50 1.72 -12.16
CA GLY A 6 -11.74 0.29 -12.31
C GLY A 6 -10.87 -0.64 -11.46
N TYR A 7 -10.04 -0.08 -10.58
CA TYR A 7 -9.14 -0.82 -9.67
C TYR A 7 -9.64 -0.72 -8.23
N GLY A 8 -10.87 -1.15 -7.99
CA GLY A 8 -11.43 -1.22 -6.63
C GLY A 8 -10.54 -2.11 -5.76
N LEU A 9 -9.73 -1.50 -4.90
CA LEU A 9 -8.96 -2.23 -3.91
C LEU A 9 -9.96 -2.99 -3.04
N LEU A 10 -9.84 -4.32 -3.00
CA LEU A 10 -10.65 -5.15 -2.13
C LEU A 10 -10.21 -4.89 -0.70
N LEU A 11 -11.05 -4.28 0.12
CA LEU A 11 -10.69 -3.81 1.47
C LEU A 11 -11.65 -4.33 2.54
N ASP A 12 -12.82 -4.79 2.14
CA ASP A 12 -13.91 -5.25 3.00
C ASP A 12 -13.98 -6.78 3.10
N ARG A 13 -13.31 -7.52 2.20
CA ARG A 13 -13.32 -8.98 2.15
C ARG A 13 -11.95 -9.57 1.89
N GLU A 14 -11.76 -10.78 2.38
CA GLU A 14 -10.60 -11.62 2.13
C GLU A 14 -10.57 -12.12 0.67
N ALA A 15 -9.39 -12.14 0.08
CA ALA A 15 -9.17 -12.53 -1.30
C ALA A 15 -9.44 -14.02 -1.56
N GLU A 16 -9.02 -14.90 -0.64
CA GLU A 16 -9.13 -16.35 -0.80
C GLU A 16 -10.49 -16.90 -0.36
N SER A 17 -10.98 -16.46 0.79
CA SER A 17 -12.20 -17.00 1.41
C SER A 17 -13.46 -16.23 1.01
N GLY A 18 -13.34 -14.95 0.62
CA GLY A 18 -14.47 -14.05 0.40
C GLY A 18 -15.15 -13.58 1.70
N GLU A 19 -14.64 -14.00 2.86
CA GLU A 19 -15.13 -13.63 4.17
C GLU A 19 -14.89 -12.13 4.44
N PRO A 20 -15.75 -11.48 5.24
CA PRO A 20 -15.55 -10.08 5.58
C PRO A 20 -14.28 -9.89 6.44
N VAL A 21 -13.54 -8.82 6.13
CA VAL A 21 -12.37 -8.40 6.91
C VAL A 21 -12.78 -8.09 8.34
N GLN A 22 -12.10 -8.70 9.30
CA GLN A 22 -12.35 -8.52 10.72
C GLN A 22 -11.47 -7.41 11.28
N PRO A 23 -12.02 -6.44 12.03
CA PRO A 23 -11.28 -5.26 12.46
C PRO A 23 -10.09 -5.58 13.39
N GLU A 24 -10.17 -6.66 14.17
CA GLU A 24 -9.15 -7.04 15.14
C GLU A 24 -8.05 -7.93 14.57
N CYS A 25 -8.22 -8.46 13.35
CA CYS A 25 -7.25 -9.32 12.71
C CYS A 25 -6.23 -8.52 11.90
N TYR A 26 -5.08 -9.15 11.64
CA TYR A 26 -4.09 -8.66 10.71
C TYR A 26 -4.19 -9.40 9.38
N TYR A 27 -3.97 -8.67 8.31
CA TYR A 27 -4.08 -9.15 6.96
C TYR A 27 -2.81 -8.82 6.19
N ASP A 28 -2.26 -9.81 5.49
CA ASP A 28 -1.25 -9.58 4.46
C ASP A 28 -1.95 -9.13 3.18
N TYR A 29 -1.66 -7.91 2.72
CA TYR A 29 -2.35 -7.33 1.58
C TYR A 29 -1.59 -7.54 0.28
N HIS A 30 -2.16 -8.34 -0.61
CA HIS A 30 -1.61 -8.60 -1.93
C HIS A 30 -2.24 -7.63 -2.91
N LEU A 31 -1.43 -6.78 -3.55
CA LEU A 31 -1.95 -5.70 -4.40
C LEU A 31 -2.84 -6.17 -5.56
N GLU A 32 -2.61 -7.40 -6.06
CA GLU A 32 -3.35 -7.99 -7.17
C GLU A 32 -4.61 -8.75 -6.74
N SER A 33 -4.62 -9.28 -5.50
CA SER A 33 -5.66 -10.21 -5.03
C SER A 33 -6.53 -9.63 -3.91
N GLY A 34 -5.96 -8.77 -3.06
CA GLY A 34 -6.60 -8.23 -1.85
C GLY A 34 -5.99 -8.78 -0.55
N PRO A 35 -6.67 -8.59 0.58
CA PRO A 35 -6.18 -9.00 1.89
C PRO A 35 -6.34 -10.52 2.08
N ALA A 36 -5.31 -11.17 2.61
CA ALA A 36 -5.33 -12.54 3.09
C ALA A 36 -5.05 -12.54 4.59
N LEU A 37 -5.71 -13.40 5.36
CA LEU A 37 -5.51 -13.46 6.81
C LEU A 37 -4.04 -13.77 7.09
N ALA A 38 -3.38 -12.92 7.88
CA ALA A 38 -1.97 -13.08 8.17
C ALA A 38 -1.75 -14.33 9.05
N VAL A 39 -1.12 -15.36 8.48
CA VAL A 39 -0.61 -16.51 9.24
C VAL A 39 0.83 -16.19 9.62
N GLU A 40 1.14 -16.19 10.91
CA GLU A 40 2.44 -15.79 11.47
C GLU A 40 3.61 -16.49 10.76
N SER A 41 4.35 -15.80 9.88
CA SER A 41 5.76 -16.16 9.52
C SER A 41 6.39 -15.38 8.37
N ASP A 42 5.71 -14.46 7.66
CA ASP A 42 6.39 -13.77 6.55
C ASP A 42 6.95 -12.39 6.94
N VAL A 43 8.27 -12.30 6.98
CA VAL A 43 9.03 -11.07 7.28
C VAL A 43 8.84 -10.02 6.17
N GLN A 44 8.37 -10.42 4.99
CA GLN A 44 8.07 -9.51 3.88
C GLN A 44 6.56 -9.22 3.71
N ALA A 45 5.69 -9.73 4.58
CA ALA A 45 4.25 -9.50 4.49
C ALA A 45 3.90 -8.01 4.55
N PHE A 46 3.03 -7.58 3.63
CA PHE A 46 2.50 -6.22 3.58
C PHE A 46 1.30 -6.13 4.52
N MET A 47 1.60 -6.15 5.83
CA MET A 47 0.57 -6.28 6.86
C MET A 47 -0.20 -4.98 7.14
N PHE A 48 -1.51 -5.15 7.30
CA PHE A 48 -2.47 -4.14 7.73
C PHE A 48 -3.42 -4.69 8.78
N LYS A 49 -3.84 -3.85 9.72
CA LYS A 49 -4.94 -4.18 10.62
C LYS A 49 -6.26 -4.11 9.86
N GLY A 50 -7.18 -5.03 10.08
CA GLY A 50 -8.48 -5.03 9.43
C GLY A 50 -9.27 -3.75 9.68
N SER A 51 -9.13 -3.14 10.86
CA SER A 51 -9.72 -1.83 11.15
C SER A 51 -9.21 -0.73 10.21
N SER A 52 -7.92 -0.76 9.85
CA SER A 52 -7.34 0.17 8.88
C SER A 52 -7.90 -0.04 7.48
N LEU A 53 -8.06 -1.29 7.04
CA LEU A 53 -8.61 -1.62 5.72
C LEU A 53 -10.07 -1.18 5.60
N LEU A 54 -10.89 -1.43 6.62
CA LEU A 54 -12.28 -1.00 6.66
C LEU A 54 -12.40 0.54 6.75
N ALA A 55 -11.52 1.19 7.52
CA ALA A 55 -11.48 2.65 7.57
C ALA A 55 -11.10 3.25 6.20
N LEU A 56 -10.19 2.60 5.47
CA LEU A 56 -9.82 2.97 4.10
C LEU A 56 -10.98 2.83 3.12
N GLU A 57 -11.72 1.72 3.18
CA GLU A 57 -12.91 1.46 2.38
C GLU A 57 -13.96 2.56 2.57
N ARG A 58 -14.20 2.96 3.82
CA ARG A 58 -15.15 4.02 4.18
C ARG A 58 -14.63 5.44 3.97
N GLY A 59 -13.37 5.61 3.60
CA GLY A 59 -12.72 6.93 3.51
C GLY A 59 -12.54 7.64 4.87
N GLN A 60 -12.60 6.90 5.98
CA GLN A 60 -12.48 7.40 7.34
C GLN A 60 -11.01 7.44 7.79
N LEU A 61 -10.25 8.39 7.27
CA LEU A 61 -8.83 8.56 7.55
C LEU A 61 -8.56 9.43 8.78
N THR A 62 -9.16 9.08 9.92
CA THR A 62 -9.12 9.88 11.15
C THR A 62 -7.86 9.64 11.99
N ASP A 63 -7.33 8.42 11.97
CA ASP A 63 -6.20 8.02 12.79
C ASP A 63 -4.88 8.10 12.02
N THR A 64 -3.81 8.49 12.73
CA THR A 64 -2.45 8.55 12.17
C THR A 64 -2.00 7.19 11.62
N GLU A 65 -2.42 6.09 12.25
CA GLU A 65 -2.11 4.73 11.79
C GLU A 65 -2.82 4.42 10.46
N VAL A 66 -4.12 4.71 10.38
CA VAL A 66 -4.93 4.54 9.16
C VAL A 66 -4.35 5.37 8.01
N LEU A 67 -3.97 6.63 8.27
CA LEU A 67 -3.33 7.50 7.27
C LEU A 67 -1.98 6.96 6.79
N ARG A 68 -1.18 6.41 7.69
CA ARG A 68 0.10 5.79 7.34
C ARG A 68 -0.11 4.57 6.46
N ASP A 69 -1.06 3.74 6.81
CA ASP A 69 -1.42 2.53 6.07
C ASP A 69 -2.00 2.86 4.69
N ALA A 70 -2.91 3.84 4.61
CA ALA A 70 -3.42 4.40 3.36
C ALA A 70 -2.29 4.76 2.40
N LYS A 71 -1.32 5.52 2.91
CA LYS A 71 -0.19 6.04 2.13
C LYS A 71 0.73 4.92 1.66
N ARG A 72 0.92 3.88 2.47
CA ARG A 72 1.68 2.68 2.10
C ARG A 72 0.96 1.94 0.96
N LEU A 73 -0.31 1.63 1.15
CA LEU A 73 -1.13 0.90 0.18
C LEU A 73 -1.19 1.63 -1.17
N MET A 74 -1.50 2.93 -1.16
CA MET A 74 -1.54 3.75 -2.38
C MET A 74 -0.19 3.80 -3.07
N ARG A 75 0.91 3.97 -2.34
CA ARG A 75 2.26 3.98 -2.94
C ARG A 75 2.60 2.63 -3.57
N ALA A 76 2.25 1.54 -2.89
CA ALA A 76 2.51 0.20 -3.36
C ALA A 76 1.69 -0.10 -4.63
N ALA A 77 0.39 0.24 -4.62
CA ALA A 77 -0.47 0.15 -5.80
C ALA A 77 0.08 0.99 -6.97
N LEU A 78 0.42 2.26 -6.73
CA LEU A 78 1.01 3.11 -7.77
C LEU A 78 2.33 2.55 -8.32
N ASN A 79 3.20 2.01 -7.47
CA ASN A 79 4.43 1.36 -7.92
C ASN A 79 4.16 0.12 -8.79
N LEU A 80 3.15 -0.68 -8.45
CA LEU A 80 2.73 -1.83 -9.27
C LEU A 80 2.25 -1.38 -10.65
N TYR A 81 1.35 -0.38 -10.71
CA TYR A 81 0.79 0.11 -11.97
C TYR A 81 1.79 0.87 -12.85
N LEU A 82 2.79 1.50 -12.24
CA LEU A 82 3.82 2.25 -12.95
C LEU A 82 5.06 1.40 -13.27
N GLY A 83 5.08 0.15 -12.79
CA GLY A 83 6.13 -0.83 -13.02
C GLY A 83 7.53 -0.30 -12.67
N SER A 84 8.50 -0.64 -13.51
CA SER A 84 9.90 -0.17 -13.45
C SER A 84 10.13 1.16 -14.16
N LYS A 85 9.09 1.99 -14.33
CA LYS A 85 9.29 3.41 -14.65
C LYS A 85 9.22 4.21 -13.35
N PRO A 86 10.34 4.76 -12.85
CA PRO A 86 10.30 5.58 -11.67
C PRO A 86 9.28 6.70 -11.91
N LEU A 87 8.31 6.82 -11.00
CA LEU A 87 7.47 7.99 -10.89
C LEU A 87 8.37 9.23 -10.96
N LYS A 88 8.31 9.96 -12.08
CA LYS A 88 8.89 11.32 -12.27
C LYS A 88 8.28 12.35 -11.30
N SER A 89 7.74 11.93 -10.16
CA SER A 89 7.23 12.78 -9.10
C SER A 89 8.30 13.08 -8.02
N ARG A 90 9.45 12.38 -8.01
CA ARG A 90 10.53 12.64 -7.05
C ARG A 90 11.69 13.51 -7.58
N GLU A 91 11.69 13.90 -8.85
CA GLU A 91 12.72 14.80 -9.40
C GLU A 91 12.35 16.30 -9.34
N LEU A 92 11.15 16.65 -8.87
CA LEU A 92 10.79 18.07 -8.69
C LEU A 92 11.10 18.61 -7.27
N PHE A 93 11.43 17.76 -6.30
CA PHE A 93 11.69 18.18 -4.91
C PHE A 93 13.11 17.90 -4.41
N GLY A 94 14.05 17.60 -5.32
CA GLY A 94 15.44 17.28 -4.98
C GLY A 94 16.45 18.07 -5.81
N ALA A 95 16.14 19.31 -6.18
CA ALA A 95 17.20 20.21 -6.61
C ALA A 95 18.14 20.43 -5.42
N THR A 96 19.43 20.17 -5.66
CA THR A 96 20.61 20.47 -4.83
C THR A 96 20.92 19.50 -3.68
N SER A 97 21.76 18.51 -3.98
CA SER A 97 23.07 18.34 -3.33
C SER A 97 23.81 17.15 -3.94
N ASN A 98 24.35 17.37 -5.13
CA ASN A 98 25.35 16.48 -5.73
C ASN A 98 26.72 16.86 -5.15
N LYS A 99 27.43 15.92 -4.51
CA LYS A 99 28.89 16.05 -4.35
C LYS A 99 29.60 14.71 -4.50
N ALA A 100 30.50 14.73 -5.47
CA ALA A 100 31.73 13.96 -5.62
C ALA A 100 31.60 12.47 -5.99
N SER A 101 31.45 12.27 -7.30
CA SER A 101 32.11 11.21 -8.07
C SER A 101 33.64 11.42 -8.12
N VAL A 102 34.44 10.40 -7.76
CA VAL A 102 35.73 10.08 -8.41
C VAL A 102 35.93 8.56 -8.36
N PRO A 103 35.96 7.88 -9.52
CA PRO A 103 37.05 6.92 -9.82
C PRO A 103 37.54 7.13 -11.28
N PRO A 104 38.54 6.39 -11.83
CA PRO A 104 39.45 5.39 -11.25
C PRO A 104 40.95 5.70 -11.51
N GLU A 105 41.82 4.79 -11.02
CA GLU A 105 43.25 4.50 -11.33
C GLU A 105 44.25 5.64 -11.66
#